data_AF-A0A7X3YTN3-F1
#
_entry.id   AF-A0A7X3YTN3-F1
#
_cell.length_a   1.000
_cell.length_b   1.000
_cell.length_c   1.000
_cell.angle_alpha   90.00
_cell.angle_beta   90.00
_cell.angle_gamma   90.00
#
_symmetry.space_group_name_H-M   'P 1'
#
loop_
_entity.id
_entity.type
_entity.pdbx_description
1 polymer ?
#
loop_
_entity_poly.entity_id
_entity_poly.type
_entity_poly.pdbx_seq_one_letter_code
_entity_poly.pdbx_strand_id
1 'polypeptide(L)' 'MKLFAVGVGGSGAKCLEAAIHLHTMGLLDQEESPPTELGVLFVEPDRQSALLQRAQTALVRTRSLRKT' A
#
# COMPACT_ATOMS: atom_id res chain seq x y z
N MET A 1 16.17 0.57 -0.31
CA MET A 1 15.50 1.21 -1.47
C MET A 1 14.14 1.84 -1.10
N LYS A 2 13.59 2.78 -1.90
CA LYS A 2 12.22 3.30 -1.73
C LYS A 2 11.37 3.04 -2.97
N LEU A 3 10.19 2.46 -2.78
CA LEU A 3 9.18 2.24 -3.81
C LEU A 3 7.99 3.17 -3.55
N PHE A 4 7.46 3.78 -4.62
CA PHE A 4 6.28 4.61 -4.55
C PHE A 4 5.19 4.05 -5.46
N ALA A 5 3.99 3.86 -4.91
CA ALA A 5 2.82 3.43 -5.67
C ALA A 5 1.75 4.53 -5.65
N VAL A 6 1.27 4.91 -6.83
CA VAL A 6 0.18 5.86 -7.00
C VAL A 6 -1.03 5.12 -7.57
N GLY A 7 -2.11 5.08 -6.81
CA GLY A 7 -3.39 4.53 -7.25
C GLY A 7 -4.36 5.65 -7.62
N VAL A 8 -4.96 5.59 -8.80
CA VAL A 8 -6.02 6.51 -9.23
C VAL A 8 -7.33 5.76 -9.41
N GLY A 9 -8.40 6.24 -8.78
CA GLY A 9 -9.74 5.68 -8.90
C GLY A 9 -9.89 4.24 -8.40
N GLY A 10 -10.98 3.58 -8.81
CA GLY A 10 -11.35 2.24 -8.29
C GLY A 10 -10.33 1.13 -8.55
N SER A 11 -9.71 1.11 -9.72
CA SER A 11 -8.64 0.15 -10.02
C SER A 11 -7.39 0.46 -9.21
N GLY A 12 -7.03 1.74 -9.07
CA GLY A 12 -5.91 2.19 -8.25
C GLY A 12 -6.04 1.77 -6.79
N ALA A 13 -7.24 1.85 -6.21
CA ALA A 13 -7.48 1.44 -4.83
C ALA A 13 -7.16 -0.05 -4.59
N LYS A 14 -7.58 -0.93 -5.52
CA LYS A 14 -7.32 -2.38 -5.43
C LYS A 14 -5.85 -2.71 -5.65
N CYS A 15 -5.20 -2.02 -6.59
CA CYS A 15 -3.76 -2.19 -6.83
C CYS A 15 -2.93 -1.75 -5.62
N LEU A 16 -3.30 -0.65 -4.97
CA LEU A 16 -2.64 -0.20 -3.74
C LEU A 16 -2.84 -1.19 -2.59
N GLU A 17 -4.06 -1.71 -2.40
CA GLU A 17 -4.34 -2.77 -1.42
C GLU A 17 -3.43 -3.99 -1.65
N ALA A 18 -3.33 -4.47 -2.88
CA ALA A 18 -2.42 -5.57 -3.23
C ALA A 18 -0.94 -5.24 -2.97
N ALA A 19 -0.48 -4.05 -3.38
CA ALA A 19 0.91 -3.62 -3.16
C ALA A 19 1.26 -3.51 -1.66
N ILE A 20 0.33 -2.98 -0.86
CA ILE A 20 0.46 -2.92 0.60
C ILE A 20 0.58 -4.33 1.19
N HIS A 21 -0.26 -5.27 0.75
CA HIS A 21 -0.17 -6.66 1.21
C HIS A 21 1.17 -7.30 0.86
N LEU A 22 1.60 -7.20 -0.40
CA LEU A 22 2.89 -7.75 -0.86
C LEU A 22 4.07 -7.14 -0.08
N HIS A 23 4.04 -5.82 0.13
CA HIS A 23 5.04 -5.13 0.95
C HIS A 23 5.11 -5.69 2.37
N THR A 24 3.95 -5.85 3.03
CA THR A 24 3.93 -6.37 4.40
C THR A 24 4.32 -7.83 4.53
N MET A 25 4.26 -8.60 3.45
CA MET A 25 4.78 -9.96 3.38
C MET A 25 6.28 -10.03 3.09
N GLY A 26 6.95 -8.89 2.91
CA GLY A 26 8.37 -8.81 2.52
C GLY A 26 8.62 -9.18 1.06
N LEU A 27 7.58 -9.35 0.25
CA LEU A 27 7.71 -9.78 -1.15
C LEU A 27 8.21 -8.67 -2.09
N LEU A 28 8.27 -7.43 -1.58
CA LEU A 28 8.85 -6.29 -2.28
C LEU A 28 10.23 -5.90 -1.74
N ASP A 29 10.71 -6.62 -0.73
CA ASP A 29 12.08 -6.44 -0.23
C ASP A 29 13.05 -7.02 -1.25
N GLN A 30 14.08 -6.24 -1.56
CA GLN A 30 15.24 -6.77 -2.26
C GLN A 30 16.19 -7.38 -1.22
N GLU A 31 17.23 -8.10 -1.64
CA GLU A 31 18.27 -8.66 -0.72
C GLU A 31 19.04 -7.59 0.08
N GLU A 32 18.70 -6.31 -0.08
CA GLU A 32 19.28 -5.19 0.64
C GLU A 32 18.75 -5.06 2.08
N SER A 33 19.66 -4.76 3.00
CA SER A 33 19.33 -4.26 4.33
C SER A 33 19.66 -2.75 4.39
N PRO A 34 18.70 -1.86 4.69
CA PRO A 34 17.37 -2.13 5.27
C PRO A 34 16.28 -2.51 4.23
N PRO A 35 15.18 -3.13 4.69
CA PRO A 35 14.02 -3.50 3.86
C PRO A 35 13.47 -2.34 3.03
N THR A 36 12.83 -2.64 1.91
CA THR A 36 12.26 -1.64 1.01
C THR A 36 11.17 -0.84 1.74
N GLU A 37 11.21 0.49 1.64
CA GLU A 37 10.11 1.35 2.10
C GLU A 37 9.07 1.50 0.98
N LEU A 38 7.78 1.30 1.29
CA LEU A 38 6.68 1.59 0.38
C LEU A 38 5.94 2.87 0.77
N GLY A 39 6.02 3.88 -0.09
CA GLY A 39 5.14 5.06 -0.06
C GLY A 39 3.91 4.85 -0.94
N VAL A 40 2.73 5.21 -0.45
CA VAL A 40 1.48 5.12 -1.22
C VAL A 40 0.77 6.47 -1.31
N LEU A 41 0.28 6.79 -2.50
CA LEU A 41 -0.61 7.93 -2.74
C LEU A 41 -1.87 7.42 -3.45
N PHE A 42 -3.03 7.71 -2.87
CA PHE A 42 -4.31 7.42 -3.49
C PHE A 42 -4.98 8.71 -3.96
N VAL A 43 -5.40 8.73 -5.22
CA VAL A 43 -6.07 9.87 -5.87
C VAL A 43 -7.48 9.43 -6.26
N GLU A 44 -8.47 10.08 -5.65
CA GLU A 44 -9.89 9.83 -5.88
C GLU A 44 -10.64 11.16 -5.82
N PRO A 45 -11.54 11.48 -6.78
CA PRO A 45 -12.34 12.70 -6.75
C PRO A 45 -13.28 12.77 -5.54
N ASP A 46 -13.75 11.64 -5.02
CA ASP A 46 -14.68 11.57 -3.90
C ASP A 46 -14.01 11.10 -2.59
N ARG A 47 -14.03 11.97 -1.57
CA ARG A 47 -13.51 11.69 -0.23
C ARG A 47 -14.38 10.72 0.59
N GLN A 48 -15.66 10.55 0.24
CA GLN A 48 -16.55 9.59 0.89
C GLN A 48 -16.58 8.24 0.14
N SER A 49 -15.65 8.04 -0.79
CA SER A 49 -15.55 6.81 -1.55
C SER A 49 -15.18 5.62 -0.66
N ALA A 50 -15.96 4.53 -0.78
CA ALA A 50 -15.62 3.23 -0.21
C ALA A 50 -14.24 2.72 -0.69
N LEU A 51 -13.71 3.25 -1.80
CA LEU A 51 -12.39 2.93 -2.34
C LEU A 51 -11.28 3.54 -1.47
N LEU A 52 -11.45 4.77 -0.98
CA LEU A 52 -10.51 5.39 -0.04
C LEU A 52 -10.48 4.60 1.27
N GLN A 53 -11.66 4.25 1.81
CA GLN A 53 -11.76 3.46 3.03
C GLN A 53 -11.10 2.09 2.90
N ARG A 54 -11.23 1.43 1.74
CA ARG A 54 -10.55 0.17 1.43
C ARG A 54 -9.03 0.31 1.50
N ALA A 55 -8.45 1.27 0.77
CA ALA A 55 -7.01 1.47 0.73
C ALA A 55 -6.44 1.83 2.13
N GLN A 56 -7.16 2.67 2.88
CA GLN A 56 -6.80 3.01 4.27
C GLN A 56 -6.88 1.79 5.19
N THR A 57 -7.92 0.97 5.05
CA THR A 57 -8.08 -0.25 5.85
C THR A 57 -6.93 -1.22 5.61
N ALA A 58 -6.51 -1.40 4.36
CA ALA A 58 -5.35 -2.22 4.03
C ALA A 58 -4.10 -1.67 4.74
N LEU A 59 -3.80 -0.37 4.59
CA LEU A 59 -2.63 0.26 5.22
C LEU A 59 -2.62 0.15 6.75
N VAL A 60 -3.77 0.39 7.39
CA VAL A 60 -3.88 0.35 8.86
C VAL A 60 -3.77 -1.08 9.38
N ARG A 61 -4.44 -2.05 8.75
CA ARG A 61 -4.47 -3.44 9.23
C ARG A 61 -3.16 -4.17 9.01
N THR A 62 -2.42 -3.83 7.96
CA THR A 62 -1.16 -4.54 7.68
C THR A 62 0.03 -3.93 8.41
N ARG A 63 -0.04 -2.66 8.87
CA ARG A 63 1.00 -2.03 9.68
C ARG A 63 1.36 -2.82 10.94
N SER A 64 0.40 -3.46 11.59
CA SER A 64 0.64 -4.31 12.77
C SER A 64 1.22 -5.69 12.44
N LEU A 65 1.19 -6.08 11.16
CA LEU A 65 1.64 -7.38 10.67
C LEU A 65 3.04 -7.34 10.05
N ARG A 66 3.66 -6.16 9.96
CA ARG A 66 5.01 -6.01 9.42
C ARG A 66 5.97 -6.76 10.35
N LYS A 67 6.48 -7.89 9.89
CA LYS A 67 7.61 -8.57 10.54
C LYS A 67 8.84 -7.67 10.38
N THR A 68 9.30 -7.10 11.49
CA THR A 68 10.63 -6.49 11.63
C THR A 68 11.71 -7.55 11.56
#